data_AF-A0A9X9PVT5-F1
#
_entry.id   AF-A0A9X9PVT5-F1
#
_cell.length_a   1.000
_cell.length_b   1.000
_cell.length_c   1.000
_cell.angle_alpha   90.00
_cell.angle_beta   90.00
_cell.angle_gamma   90.00
#
_symmetry.space_group_name_H-M   'P 1'
#
loop_
_entity.id
_entity.type
_entity.pdbx_description
1 polymer ?
#
loop_
_entity_poly.entity_id
_entity_poly.type
_entity_poly.pdbx_seq_one_letter_code
_entity_poly.pdbx_strand_id
1 'polypeptide(L)'
;VFPDILREFNPSLRGFSVGTGRENSPGAFLNQAVAGDRAEDLPVQARRLVDLMKNDTKINFQEDWKIITVFIGGNDLCDFCSDPARYSPQNFTDNIGKALDILHAEVPRAFVNLVKVLEIISLRELYQEMNVSCPRF
;
A
#
# COMPACT_ATOMS: atom_id res chain seq x y z
N VAL A 1 12.90 -1.07 -3.52
CA VAL A 1 13.38 -2.29 -2.86
C VAL A 1 12.69 -3.55 -3.40
N PHE A 2 11.40 -3.80 -3.12
CA PHE A 2 10.76 -5.04 -3.57
C PHE A 2 10.69 -5.21 -5.10
N PRO A 3 10.30 -4.17 -5.89
CA PRO A 3 10.35 -4.28 -7.35
C PRO A 3 11.77 -4.45 -7.90
N ASP A 4 12.79 -3.88 -7.25
CA ASP A 4 14.18 -3.97 -7.70
C ASP A 4 14.70 -5.41 -7.60
N ILE A 5 14.37 -6.12 -6.51
CA ILE A 5 14.70 -7.54 -6.36
C ILE A 5 14.06 -8.38 -7.48
N LEU A 6 12.79 -8.12 -7.80
CA LEU A 6 12.09 -8.85 -8.86
C LEU A 6 12.68 -8.57 -10.25
N ARG A 7 13.25 -7.37 -10.47
CA ARG A 7 13.89 -7.01 -11.74
C ARG A 7 15.16 -7.80 -12.02
N GLU A 8 15.87 -8.27 -11.00
CA GLU A 8 17.02 -9.17 -11.17
C GLU A 8 16.62 -10.49 -11.86
N PHE A 9 15.40 -10.97 -11.63
CA PHE A 9 14.87 -12.21 -12.20
C PHE A 9 13.99 -12.00 -13.43
N ASN A 10 13.42 -10.80 -13.59
CA ASN A 10 12.62 -10.42 -14.75
C ASN A 10 12.95 -8.99 -15.20
N PRO A 11 13.89 -8.83 -16.14
CA PRO A 11 14.25 -7.51 -16.68
C PRO A 11 13.09 -6.79 -17.39
N SER A 12 12.06 -7.53 -17.81
CA SER A 12 10.85 -6.99 -18.46
C SER A 12 9.75 -6.60 -17.48
N LEU A 13 10.01 -6.68 -16.17
CA LEU A 13 9.08 -6.23 -15.13
C LEU A 13 8.66 -4.79 -15.41
N ARG A 14 7.38 -4.53 -15.17
CA ARG A 14 6.72 -3.25 -15.36
C ARG A 14 5.69 -3.09 -14.25
N GLY A 15 5.29 -1.86 -13.93
CA GLY A 15 4.38 -1.59 -12.80
C GLY A 15 5.01 -0.74 -11.69
N PHE A 16 6.34 -0.65 -11.64
CA PHE A 16 7.04 0.12 -10.62
C PHE A 16 7.12 1.61 -10.93
N SER A 17 7.22 2.43 -9.88
CA SER A 17 7.42 3.88 -10.00
C SER A 17 8.81 4.20 -10.58
N VAL A 18 8.87 5.21 -11.44
CA VAL A 18 10.08 5.63 -12.18
C VAL A 18 10.54 7.06 -11.83
N GLY A 19 9.98 7.65 -10.77
CA GLY A 19 10.34 8.99 -10.31
C GLY A 19 9.70 9.33 -8.97
N THR A 20 9.78 10.60 -8.60
CA THR A 20 9.12 11.16 -7.42
C THR A 20 7.82 11.88 -7.80
N GLY A 21 6.80 11.76 -6.97
CA GLY A 21 5.50 12.37 -7.25
C GLY A 21 4.39 11.80 -6.36
N ARG A 22 3.17 12.25 -6.63
CA ARG A 22 1.93 11.74 -6.04
C ARG A 22 1.39 10.57 -6.85
N GLU A 23 0.38 9.88 -6.34
CA GLU A 23 -0.30 8.72 -6.95
C GLU A 23 -0.81 8.97 -8.38
N ASN A 24 -1.14 10.22 -8.71
CA ASN A 24 -1.59 10.63 -10.04
C ASN A 24 -0.46 11.17 -10.94
N SER A 25 0.78 11.22 -10.44
CA SER A 25 1.92 11.69 -11.22
C SER A 25 2.36 10.63 -12.23
N PRO A 26 2.82 11.01 -13.44
CA PRO A 26 3.26 10.04 -14.44
C PRO A 26 4.34 9.07 -13.93
N GLY A 27 5.21 9.56 -13.03
CA GLY A 27 6.27 8.75 -12.41
C GLY A 27 5.81 7.72 -11.39
N ALA A 28 4.58 7.81 -10.87
CA ALA A 28 4.04 6.82 -9.93
C ALA A 28 3.71 5.49 -10.63
N PHE A 29 3.33 5.56 -11.90
CA PHE A 29 2.89 4.44 -12.72
C PHE A 29 1.72 3.69 -12.06
N LEU A 30 1.89 2.46 -11.57
CA LEU A 30 0.83 1.73 -10.87
C LEU A 30 0.83 1.94 -9.35
N ASN A 31 1.77 2.72 -8.80
CA ASN A 31 1.82 2.97 -7.36
C ASN A 31 0.69 3.93 -6.95
N GLN A 32 -0.26 3.42 -6.17
CA GLN A 32 -1.40 4.19 -5.65
C GLN A 32 -1.29 4.51 -4.15
N ALA A 33 -0.11 4.34 -3.55
CA ALA A 33 0.11 4.71 -2.16
C ALA A 33 0.12 6.24 -1.99
N VAL A 34 -0.61 6.72 -0.98
CA VAL A 34 -0.71 8.14 -0.63
C VAL A 34 -0.25 8.33 0.81
N ALA A 35 0.55 9.37 1.04
CA ALA A 35 1.01 9.71 2.38
C ALA A 35 -0.17 10.16 3.25
N GLY A 36 -0.33 9.53 4.41
CA GLY A 36 -1.40 9.84 5.36
C GLY A 36 -2.66 9.00 5.21
N ASP A 37 -2.76 8.16 4.17
CA ASP A 37 -3.93 7.30 3.98
C ASP A 37 -4.03 6.21 5.06
N ARG A 38 -5.27 5.80 5.31
CA ARG A 38 -5.67 4.77 6.28
C ARG A 38 -6.28 3.57 5.57
N ALA A 39 -6.60 2.52 6.31
CA ALA A 39 -7.23 1.32 5.74
C ALA A 39 -8.54 1.64 5.00
N GLU A 40 -9.31 2.64 5.46
CA GLU A 40 -10.56 3.07 4.83
C GLU A 40 -10.41 3.62 3.40
N ASP A 41 -9.21 4.08 3.04
CA ASP A 41 -8.90 4.62 1.71
C ASP A 41 -8.54 3.51 0.69
N LEU A 42 -8.14 2.32 1.18
CA LEU A 42 -7.72 1.20 0.34
C LEU A 42 -8.74 0.79 -0.74
N PRO A 43 -10.06 0.74 -0.49
CA PRO A 43 -11.01 0.37 -1.53
C PRO A 43 -10.98 1.32 -2.74
N VAL A 44 -10.73 2.62 -2.53
CA VAL A 44 -10.60 3.59 -3.62
C VAL A 44 -9.28 3.39 -4.35
N GLN A 45 -8.17 3.20 -3.62
CA GLN A 45 -6.87 2.89 -4.22
C GLN A 45 -6.92 1.60 -5.06
N ALA A 46 -7.61 0.57 -4.58
CA ALA A 46 -7.77 -0.71 -5.28
C ALA A 46 -8.51 -0.55 -6.61
N ARG A 47 -9.67 0.13 -6.62
CA ARG A 47 -10.41 0.42 -7.86
C ARG A 47 -9.56 1.21 -8.84
N ARG A 48 -8.85 2.23 -8.34
CA ARG A 48 -7.97 3.06 -9.18
C ARG A 48 -6.84 2.25 -9.80
N LEU A 49 -6.21 1.36 -9.04
CA LEU A 49 -5.18 0.45 -9.54
C LEU A 49 -5.74 -0.48 -10.63
N VAL A 50 -6.93 -1.04 -10.43
CA VAL A 50 -7.61 -1.88 -11.43
C VAL A 50 -7.85 -1.09 -12.72
N ASP A 51 -8.39 0.12 -12.62
CA ASP A 51 -8.66 0.98 -13.78
C ASP A 51 -7.38 1.31 -14.54
N LEU A 52 -6.29 1.63 -13.83
CA LEU A 52 -4.99 1.90 -14.45
C LEU A 52 -4.46 0.68 -15.20
N MET A 53 -4.53 -0.50 -14.60
CA MET A 53 -4.08 -1.73 -15.26
C MET A 53 -4.94 -2.11 -16.46
N LYS A 54 -6.25 -1.88 -16.42
CA LYS A 54 -7.17 -2.14 -17.56
C LYS A 54 -6.96 -1.16 -18.71
N ASN A 55 -6.58 0.09 -18.40
CA ASN A 55 -6.42 1.14 -19.41
C ASN A 55 -5.00 1.23 -20.00
N ASP A 56 -4.00 0.56 -19.41
CA ASP A 56 -2.65 0.53 -19.96
C ASP A 56 -2.51 -0.55 -21.05
N THR A 57 -2.35 -0.12 -22.29
CA THR A 57 -2.18 -1.00 -23.46
C THR A 57 -0.91 -1.85 -23.43
N LYS A 58 0.04 -1.56 -22.54
CA LYS A 58 1.28 -2.32 -22.34
C LYS A 58 1.11 -3.48 -21.35
N ILE A 59 -0.03 -3.58 -20.68
CA ILE A 59 -0.35 -4.63 -19.72
C ILE A 59 -1.38 -5.55 -20.36
N ASN A 60 -1.06 -6.84 -20.46
CA ASN A 60 -2.09 -7.83 -20.75
C ASN A 60 -2.85 -8.11 -19.45
N PHE A 61 -3.94 -7.38 -19.25
CA PHE A 61 -4.71 -7.45 -18.01
C PHE A 61 -5.21 -8.87 -17.69
N GLN A 62 -5.48 -9.70 -18.69
CA GLN A 62 -5.99 -11.06 -18.49
C GLN A 62 -4.90 -12.09 -18.26
N GLU A 63 -3.78 -12.01 -19.00
CA GLU A 63 -2.79 -13.08 -19.02
C GLU A 63 -1.52 -12.81 -18.21
N ASP A 64 -1.17 -11.54 -17.94
CA ASP A 64 0.02 -11.22 -17.15
C ASP A 64 -0.19 -11.58 -15.68
N TRP A 65 0.78 -12.22 -15.05
CA TRP A 65 0.80 -12.35 -13.59
C TRP A 65 1.09 -11.00 -12.93
N LYS A 66 0.34 -10.68 -11.88
CA LYS A 66 0.40 -9.40 -11.17
C LYS A 66 0.76 -9.65 -9.72
N ILE A 67 1.82 -9.00 -9.24
CA ILE A 67 2.16 -8.98 -7.81
C ILE A 67 1.74 -7.63 -7.25
N ILE A 68 0.78 -7.63 -6.31
CA ILE A 68 0.25 -6.42 -5.69
C ILE A 68 0.69 -6.44 -4.23
N THR A 69 1.40 -5.40 -3.80
CA THR A 69 1.82 -5.26 -2.40
C THR A 69 0.92 -4.26 -1.71
N VAL A 70 0.25 -4.69 -0.64
CA VAL A 70 -0.59 -3.84 0.21
C VAL A 70 0.16 -3.58 1.50
N PHE A 71 0.46 -2.32 1.78
CA PHE A 71 1.11 -1.90 3.01
C PHE A 71 0.41 -0.65 3.55
N ILE A 72 -0.34 -0.83 4.64
CA ILE A 72 -1.19 0.18 5.26
C ILE A 72 -1.19 -0.01 6.79
N GLY A 73 -1.73 0.93 7.55
CA GLY A 73 -2.04 0.75 8.98
C GLY A 73 -1.21 1.59 9.94
N GLY A 74 -0.11 2.19 9.48
CA GLY A 74 0.67 3.12 10.31
C GLY A 74 -0.16 4.32 10.77
N ASN A 75 -0.89 4.96 9.85
CA ASN A 75 -1.75 6.10 10.17
C ASN A 75 -2.98 5.71 10.99
N ASP A 76 -3.57 4.53 10.74
CA ASP A 76 -4.66 3.98 11.57
C ASP A 76 -4.24 3.83 13.04
N LEU A 77 -3.03 3.30 13.30
CA LEU A 77 -2.49 3.20 14.66
C LEU A 77 -2.22 4.57 15.29
N CYS A 78 -1.70 5.52 14.52
CA CYS A 78 -1.47 6.89 15.01
C CYS A 78 -2.78 7.59 15.41
N ASP A 79 -3.84 7.42 14.61
CA ASP A 79 -5.11 8.10 14.82
C ASP A 79 -6.07 7.34 15.75
N PHE A 80 -5.76 6.10 16.12
CA PHE A 80 -6.59 5.26 17.00
C PHE A 80 -7.02 5.99 18.28
N CYS A 81 -6.11 6.74 18.91
CA CYS A 81 -6.40 7.49 20.14
C CYS A 81 -7.40 8.64 19.94
N SER A 82 -7.55 9.14 18.71
CA SER A 82 -8.46 10.24 18.38
C SER A 82 -9.89 9.76 18.16
N ASP A 83 -10.06 8.57 17.55
CA ASP A 83 -11.36 7.96 17.30
C ASP A 83 -11.23 6.41 17.34
N PRO A 84 -11.32 5.80 18.53
CA PRO A 84 -11.19 4.35 18.69
C PRO A 84 -12.29 3.55 18.00
N ALA A 85 -13.44 4.17 17.73
CA ALA A 85 -14.55 3.52 17.04
C ALA A 85 -14.28 3.46 15.53
N ARG A 86 -13.90 4.58 14.91
CA ARG A 86 -13.56 4.66 13.49
C ARG A 86 -12.36 3.78 13.14
N TYR A 87 -11.27 3.89 13.90
CA TYR A 87 -10.02 3.15 13.66
C TYR A 87 -9.94 1.84 14.45
N SER A 88 -11.09 1.28 14.83
CA SER A 88 -11.15 0.00 15.55
C SER A 88 -10.49 -1.14 14.76
N PRO A 89 -9.98 -2.18 15.44
CA PRO A 89 -9.43 -3.35 14.75
C PRO A 89 -10.41 -4.01 13.76
N GLN A 90 -11.71 -3.96 14.07
CA GLN A 90 -12.75 -4.48 13.19
C GLN A 90 -12.85 -3.66 11.91
N ASN A 91 -13.00 -2.34 12.01
CA ASN A 91 -13.07 -1.46 10.83
C ASN A 91 -11.79 -1.53 10.00
N PHE A 92 -10.62 -1.58 10.64
CA PHE A 92 -9.33 -1.77 9.98
C PHE A 92 -9.32 -3.04 9.13
N THR A 93 -9.72 -4.17 9.73
CA THR A 93 -9.77 -5.48 9.05
C THR A 93 -10.81 -5.48 7.92
N ASP A 94 -12.00 -4.93 8.17
CA ASP A 94 -13.10 -4.88 7.19
C ASP A 94 -12.72 -4.03 5.98
N ASN A 95 -12.02 -2.91 6.19
CA ASN A 95 -11.61 -2.03 5.10
C ASN A 95 -10.50 -2.65 4.23
N ILE A 96 -9.55 -3.37 4.84
CA ILE A 96 -8.60 -4.21 4.09
C ILE A 96 -9.36 -5.29 3.31
N GLY A 97 -10.31 -5.98 3.96
CA GLY A 97 -11.14 -7.00 3.33
C GLY A 97 -11.85 -6.48 2.07
N LYS A 98 -12.51 -5.32 2.15
CA LYS A 98 -13.16 -4.68 0.99
C LYS A 98 -12.20 -4.44 -0.18
N ALA A 99 -10.98 -4.00 0.09
CA ALA A 99 -9.98 -3.78 -0.95
C ALA A 99 -9.51 -5.11 -1.58
N LEU A 100 -9.30 -6.14 -0.75
CA LEU A 100 -8.95 -7.48 -1.22
C LEU A 100 -10.07 -8.12 -2.04
N ASP A 101 -11.34 -7.93 -1.66
CA ASP A 101 -12.50 -8.41 -2.41
C ASP A 101 -12.56 -7.78 -3.80
N ILE A 102 -12.28 -6.47 -3.92
CA ILE A 102 -12.19 -5.78 -5.22
C ILE A 102 -11.08 -6.40 -6.07
N LEU A 103 -9.88 -6.56 -5.52
CA LEU A 103 -8.74 -7.13 -6.25
C LEU A 103 -9.02 -8.57 -6.67
N HIS A 104 -9.62 -9.38 -5.79
CA HIS A 104 -9.97 -10.77 -6.08
C HIS A 104 -11.06 -10.88 -7.17
N ALA A 105 -12.07 -10.01 -7.11
CA ALA A 105 -13.16 -10.02 -8.08
C ALA A 105 -12.72 -9.53 -9.47
N GLU A 106 -11.80 -8.56 -9.54
CA GLU A 106 -11.50 -7.86 -10.78
C GLU A 106 -10.15 -8.19 -11.41
N VAL A 107 -9.15 -8.64 -10.64
CA VAL A 107 -7.78 -8.83 -11.14
C VAL A 107 -7.47 -10.31 -11.31
N PRO A 108 -7.45 -10.82 -12.56
CA PRO A 108 -7.04 -12.20 -12.81
C PRO A 108 -5.53 -12.35 -12.60
N ARG A 109 -5.11 -13.57 -12.24
CA ARG A 109 -3.68 -13.94 -12.05
C ARG A 109 -2.95 -12.98 -11.10
N ALA A 110 -3.55 -12.70 -9.95
CA ALA A 110 -2.97 -11.84 -8.92
C ALA A 110 -2.37 -12.65 -7.77
N PHE A 111 -1.17 -12.25 -7.33
CA PHE A 111 -0.61 -12.60 -6.04
C PHE A 111 -0.56 -11.34 -5.18
N VAL A 112 -1.35 -11.32 -4.10
CA VAL A 112 -1.41 -10.17 -3.19
C VAL A 112 -0.50 -10.43 -1.98
N ASN A 113 0.53 -9.61 -1.83
CA ASN A 113 1.40 -9.58 -0.67
C ASN A 113 0.86 -8.56 0.35
N LEU A 114 0.13 -9.03 1.35
CA LEU A 114 -0.35 -8.20 2.46
C LEU A 114 0.73 -8.06 3.53
N VAL A 115 1.34 -6.88 3.62
CA VAL A 115 2.41 -6.57 4.56
C VAL A 115 1.81 -6.14 5.90
N LYS A 116 2.31 -6.73 6.98
CA LYS A 116 1.88 -6.36 8.34
C LYS A 116 2.29 -4.93 8.68
N VAL A 117 1.49 -4.29 9.54
CA VAL A 117 1.84 -3.00 10.14
C VAL A 117 3.16 -3.15 10.91
N LEU A 118 3.97 -2.10 10.91
CA LEU A 118 5.21 -2.05 11.67
C LEU A 118 4.92 -2.14 13.17
N GLU A 119 5.76 -2.87 13.90
CA GLU A 119 5.73 -2.87 15.35
C GLU A 119 6.27 -1.52 15.86
N ILE A 120 5.35 -0.66 16.31
CA ILE A 120 5.68 0.72 16.73
C ILE A 120 6.17 0.81 18.17
N ILE A 121 6.15 -0.28 18.95
CA ILE A 121 6.53 -0.27 20.37
C ILE A 121 7.99 0.16 20.54
N SER A 122 8.90 -0.35 19.70
CA SER A 122 10.32 0.03 19.74
C SER A 122 10.57 1.51 19.45
N LEU A 123 9.66 2.20 18.74
CA LEU A 123 9.77 3.65 18.51
C LEU A 123 9.57 4.44 19.81
N ARG A 124 8.74 3.93 20.73
CA ARG A 124 8.55 4.55 22.05
C ARG A 124 9.83 4.48 22.88
N GLU A 125 10.53 3.35 22.85
CA GLU A 125 11.81 3.17 23.55
C GLU A 125 12.84 4.17 23.02
N LEU A 126 12.99 4.28 21.70
CA LEU A 126 13.87 5.26 21.05
C LEU A 126 13.50 6.71 21.40
N TYR A 127 12.22 7.05 21.45
CA TYR A 127 11.77 8.39 21.84
C TYR A 127 12.19 8.76 23.29
N GLN A 128 12.22 7.75 24.17
CA GLN A 128 12.59 7.90 25.58
C GLN A 128 14.12 7.94 25.78
N GLU A 129 14.92 7.50 24.81
CA GLU A 129 16.38 7.59 24.88
C GLU A 129 16.86 9.04 24.83
N MET A 130 17.60 9.46 25.87
CA MET A 130 18.13 10.82 25.95
C MET A 130 19.31 11.09 25.01
N ASN A 131 19.95 10.03 24.51
CA ASN A 131 21.14 10.12 23.64
C ASN A 131 20.77 10.12 22.15
N VAL A 132 19.49 9.94 21.81
CA VAL A 132 19.00 9.93 20.43
C VAL A 132 18.13 11.16 20.20
N SER A 133 18.42 11.91 19.13
CA SER A 133 17.60 13.06 18.74
C SER A 133 16.44 12.58 17.87
N CYS A 134 15.28 12.37 18.50
CA CYS A 134 14.01 12.20 17.80
C CYS A 134 13.23 13.53 17.84
N PRO A 135 12.71 14.02 16.69
CA PRO A 135 11.82 15.17 16.69
C PRO A 135 10.61 14.92 17.60
N ARG A 136 10.39 15.81 18.58
CA ARG A 136 9.26 15.77 19.51
C ARG A 136 8.30 16.87 19.11
N PHE A 137 7.39 16.56 18.19
CA PHE A 137 6.33 17.46 17.75
C PHE A 137 5.12 17.35 18.66
#